data_AF-A0AAE4CXL7-F1
#
_entry.id   AF-A0AAE4CXL7-F1
#
_cell.length_a   1.000
_cell.length_b   1.000
_cell.length_c   1.000
_cell.angle_alpha   90.00
_cell.angle_beta   90.00
_cell.angle_gamma   90.00
#
_symmetry.space_group_name_H-M   'P 1'
#
loop_
_entity.id
_entity.type
_entity.pdbx_description
1 polymer ?
#
loop_
_entity_poly.entity_id
_entity_poly.type
_entity_poly.pdbx_seq_one_letter_code
_entity_poly.pdbx_strand_id
1 'polypeptide(L)'
;MLARLRLLAVSLLIVFAAGVVASDAASAAGRSALYPAQLTVTGGITVKRAHGELLDCSPSQWWTLVNSADFSLRQRVTVSVSGGIGVANARGWIRGASFGSRITGYDERNFCAPYEPIELTRPACSGFALPRSQIGITTSGLAGDGRRQLAVRIGRVEGPTQRGGDCATPDMRGRTPGLVLSALQWPAASITVPLDLRVSSALTLGRAKKLIRVMRLVGTCDAVTATHGRRVSSPFNPLEDGDCYVDGTINVELKRLR
;
A
#
# COMPACT_ATOMS: atom_id res chain seq x y z
N MET A 1 62.62 -57.84 26.63
CA MET A 1 63.46 -58.78 25.83
C MET A 1 63.18 -58.55 24.36
N LEU A 2 64.26 -58.39 23.58
CA LEU A 2 64.26 -58.19 22.13
C LEU A 2 63.79 -59.45 21.37
N ALA A 3 63.10 -59.25 20.25
CA ALA A 3 63.39 -59.89 18.93
C ALA A 3 62.33 -59.39 17.92
N ARG A 4 62.62 -58.48 16.97
CA ARG A 4 63.38 -58.59 15.71
C ARG A 4 62.77 -59.51 14.64
N LEU A 5 62.52 -58.88 13.47
CA LEU A 5 62.59 -59.38 12.07
C LEU A 5 61.46 -60.35 11.64
N ARG A 6 60.90 -60.35 10.42
CA ARG A 6 61.17 -59.74 9.08
C ARG A 6 59.85 -59.83 8.29
N LEU A 7 59.39 -58.76 7.64
CA LEU A 7 59.38 -58.58 6.17
C LEU A 7 58.83 -59.77 5.36
N LEU A 8 57.64 -59.57 4.76
CA LEU A 8 57.41 -59.88 3.35
C LEU A 8 56.22 -59.07 2.84
N ALA A 9 56.49 -58.27 1.81
CA ALA A 9 55.54 -57.47 1.09
C ALA A 9 54.71 -58.34 0.13
N VAL A 10 53.41 -58.09 0.06
CA VAL A 10 52.65 -58.30 -1.18
C VAL A 10 51.69 -57.13 -1.32
N SER A 11 51.95 -56.34 -2.35
CA SER A 11 51.14 -55.24 -2.84
C SER A 11 49.80 -55.76 -3.33
N LEU A 12 48.69 -55.19 -2.86
CA LEU A 12 47.45 -55.17 -3.65
C LEU A 12 46.84 -53.78 -3.60
N LEU A 13 46.96 -53.09 -4.74
CA LEU A 13 46.15 -51.92 -5.08
C LEU A 13 44.67 -52.31 -4.96
N ILE A 14 43.92 -51.62 -4.11
CA ILE A 14 42.47 -51.47 -4.29
C ILE A 14 42.17 -49.98 -4.33
N VAL A 15 41.80 -49.56 -5.54
CA VAL A 15 41.37 -48.22 -5.90
C VAL A 15 39.96 -47.97 -5.36
N PHE A 16 39.82 -46.86 -4.65
CA PHE A 16 38.64 -46.02 -4.46
C PHE A 16 37.24 -46.64 -4.67
N ALA A 17 36.53 -46.80 -3.56
CA ALA A 17 35.12 -46.40 -3.47
C ALA A 17 34.85 -46.00 -2.01
N ALA A 18 35.31 -44.82 -1.62
CA ALA A 18 34.77 -44.15 -0.45
C ALA A 18 33.30 -43.85 -0.79
N GLY A 19 32.42 -44.72 -0.31
CA GLY A 19 30.99 -44.47 -0.23
C GLY A 19 30.77 -43.24 0.64
N VAL A 20 30.82 -42.06 0.01
CA VAL A 20 30.11 -40.91 0.53
C VAL A 20 28.65 -41.27 0.38
N VAL A 21 28.07 -41.73 1.47
CA VAL A 21 26.63 -41.69 1.70
C VAL A 21 26.28 -40.20 1.66
N ALA A 22 26.13 -39.66 0.45
CA ALA A 22 25.50 -38.39 0.23
C ALA A 22 24.06 -38.60 0.64
N SER A 23 23.78 -38.26 1.90
CA SER A 23 22.45 -38.08 2.42
C SER A 23 21.65 -37.32 1.35
N ASP A 24 20.47 -37.84 1.01
CA ASP A 24 19.44 -37.19 0.19
C ASP A 24 18.89 -35.92 0.87
N ALA A 25 19.77 -35.03 1.29
CA ALA A 25 19.51 -33.65 1.61
C ALA A 25 19.65 -32.80 0.33
N ALA A 26 19.17 -33.33 -0.80
CA ALA A 26 18.91 -32.56 -2.01
C ALA A 26 17.65 -31.72 -1.81
N SER A 27 17.84 -30.67 -1.03
CA SER A 27 17.20 -29.37 -1.18
C SER A 27 15.66 -29.32 -1.24
N ALA A 28 15.05 -29.14 -0.07
CA ALA A 28 14.02 -28.12 0.06
C ALA A 28 14.67 -26.72 -0.02
N ALA A 29 15.43 -26.44 -1.08
CA ALA A 29 15.89 -25.08 -1.36
C ALA A 29 14.65 -24.30 -1.78
N GLY A 30 14.05 -23.60 -0.82
CA GLY A 30 12.95 -22.68 -1.09
C GLY A 30 13.36 -21.77 -2.23
N ARG A 31 12.59 -21.77 -3.33
CA ARG A 31 12.85 -20.91 -4.49
C ARG A 31 12.99 -19.47 -4.00
N SER A 32 14.18 -18.91 -4.16
CA SER A 32 14.48 -17.53 -3.81
C SER A 32 14.81 -16.73 -5.06
N ALA A 33 14.51 -15.43 -5.01
CA ALA A 33 14.88 -14.50 -6.07
C ALA A 33 15.39 -13.21 -5.44
N LEU A 34 16.55 -12.75 -5.89
CA LEU A 34 17.10 -11.45 -5.54
C LEU A 34 17.47 -10.72 -6.83
N TYR A 35 16.80 -9.61 -7.12
CA TYR A 35 17.10 -8.84 -8.33
C TYR A 35 16.77 -7.34 -8.19
N PRO A 36 17.52 -6.48 -8.90
CA PRO A 36 17.17 -5.07 -9.01
C PRO A 36 15.93 -4.89 -9.90
N ALA A 37 15.03 -4.01 -9.48
CA ALA A 37 13.83 -3.67 -10.21
C ALA A 37 13.57 -2.15 -10.15
N GLN A 38 12.68 -1.70 -11.03
CA GLN A 38 12.06 -0.38 -10.93
C GLN A 38 10.61 -0.57 -10.51
N LEU A 39 10.20 0.12 -9.45
CA LEU A 39 8.82 0.23 -9.00
C LEU A 39 8.28 1.61 -9.40
N THR A 40 7.14 1.62 -10.08
CA THR A 40 6.40 2.84 -10.42
C THR A 40 4.99 2.70 -9.89
N VAL A 41 4.53 3.70 -9.15
CA VAL A 41 3.19 3.77 -8.54
C VAL A 41 2.57 5.09 -8.91
N THR A 42 1.44 5.07 -9.61
CA THR A 42 0.73 6.29 -10.03
C THR A 42 -0.75 6.19 -9.74
N GLY A 43 -1.40 7.33 -9.51
CA GLY A 43 -2.84 7.41 -9.26
C GLY A 43 -3.13 8.17 -7.99
N GLY A 44 -4.22 7.80 -7.31
CA GLY A 44 -4.64 8.49 -6.10
C GLY A 44 -5.90 7.93 -5.49
N ILE A 45 -6.25 8.47 -4.33
CA ILE A 45 -7.55 8.29 -3.69
C ILE A 45 -8.19 9.66 -3.45
N THR A 46 -9.51 9.70 -3.46
CA THR A 46 -10.37 10.82 -3.11
C THR A 46 -11.36 10.33 -2.08
N VAL A 47 -11.44 11.03 -0.96
CA VAL A 47 -12.39 10.80 0.13
C VAL A 47 -13.35 11.98 0.16
N LYS A 48 -14.63 11.72 -0.06
CA LYS A 48 -15.69 12.72 0.07
C LYS A 48 -16.44 12.48 1.37
N ARG A 49 -16.72 13.54 2.12
CA ARG A 49 -17.50 13.47 3.35
C ARG A 49 -18.42 14.67 3.46
N ALA A 50 -19.68 14.43 3.82
CA ALA A 50 -20.60 15.48 4.23
C ALA A 50 -20.51 15.71 5.75
N HIS A 51 -20.71 16.95 6.16
CA HIS A 51 -20.59 17.41 7.53
C HIS A 51 -21.71 18.39 7.86
N GLY A 52 -22.33 18.20 9.02
CA GLY A 52 -23.39 19.04 9.55
C GLY A 52 -24.71 18.86 8.83
N GLU A 53 -25.69 19.64 9.25
CA GLU A 53 -27.05 19.64 8.69
C GLU A 53 -27.57 21.08 8.66
N LEU A 54 -28.56 21.36 7.81
CA LEU A 54 -29.24 22.65 7.79
C LEU A 54 -30.53 22.58 8.59
N LEU A 55 -30.54 23.22 9.75
CA LEU A 55 -31.70 23.30 10.62
C LEU A 55 -32.55 24.53 10.29
N ASP A 56 -33.87 24.37 10.25
CA ASP A 56 -34.72 25.43 9.71
C ASP A 56 -34.73 26.73 10.53
N CYS A 57 -34.58 26.63 11.85
CA CYS A 57 -34.63 27.76 12.78
C CYS A 57 -33.60 27.60 13.91
N SER A 58 -32.33 27.38 13.54
CA SER A 58 -31.20 27.38 14.49
C SER A 58 -29.89 27.62 13.73
N PRO A 59 -28.88 28.26 14.37
CA PRO A 59 -27.54 28.36 13.82
C PRO A 59 -27.00 26.98 13.44
N SER A 60 -26.74 26.77 12.15
CA SER A 60 -26.37 25.48 11.59
C SER A 60 -25.62 25.65 10.27
N GLN A 61 -24.83 24.64 9.91
CA GLN A 61 -23.98 24.66 8.73
C GLN A 61 -23.93 23.27 8.13
N TRP A 62 -23.88 23.21 6.81
CA TRP A 62 -23.67 21.99 6.05
C TRP A 62 -22.53 22.22 5.07
N TRP A 63 -21.63 21.25 4.93
CA TRP A 63 -20.59 21.31 3.90
C TRP A 63 -20.13 19.95 3.43
N THR A 64 -19.60 19.92 2.21
CA THR A 64 -18.95 18.74 1.62
C THR A 64 -17.44 18.92 1.58
N LEU A 65 -16.74 18.12 2.37
CA LEU A 65 -15.28 17.99 2.38
C LEU A 65 -14.82 17.00 1.31
N VAL A 66 -13.80 17.38 0.55
CA VAL A 66 -13.10 16.50 -0.40
C VAL A 66 -11.62 16.48 -0.05
N ASN A 67 -11.14 15.33 0.38
CA ASN A 67 -9.73 15.04 0.58
C ASN A 67 -9.20 14.21 -0.59
N SER A 68 -8.01 14.49 -1.09
CA SER A 68 -7.32 13.65 -2.06
C SER A 68 -5.90 13.32 -1.61
N ALA A 69 -5.44 12.14 -1.99
CA ALA A 69 -4.03 11.78 -1.95
C ALA A 69 -3.63 11.31 -3.35
N ASP A 70 -2.80 12.10 -4.01
CA ASP A 70 -2.35 11.86 -5.38
C ASP A 70 -0.87 11.48 -5.35
N PHE A 71 -0.46 10.54 -6.19
CA PHE A 71 0.92 10.08 -6.26
C PHE A 71 1.38 9.74 -7.68
N SER A 72 2.63 10.08 -7.96
CA SER A 72 3.40 9.70 -9.12
C SER A 72 4.83 9.43 -8.65
N LEU A 73 5.07 8.18 -8.28
CA LEU A 73 6.23 7.75 -7.53
C LEU A 73 7.01 6.72 -8.36
N ARG A 74 8.32 6.92 -8.48
CA ARG A 74 9.20 6.05 -9.27
C ARG A 74 10.52 5.85 -8.54
N GLN A 75 10.87 4.59 -8.27
CA GLN A 75 12.10 4.28 -7.53
C GLN A 75 12.72 2.95 -7.96
N ARG A 76 14.04 2.86 -7.83
CA ARG A 76 14.76 1.59 -7.89
C ARG A 76 14.59 0.84 -6.56
N VAL A 77 14.22 -0.43 -6.65
CA VAL A 77 14.01 -1.32 -5.51
C VAL A 77 14.81 -2.60 -5.71
N THR A 78 15.17 -3.25 -4.61
CA THR A 78 15.68 -4.62 -4.67
C THR A 78 14.54 -5.55 -4.28
N VAL A 79 14.12 -6.41 -5.22
CA VAL A 79 13.13 -7.44 -4.93
C VAL A 79 13.87 -8.62 -4.30
N SER A 80 13.46 -8.98 -3.08
CA SER A 80 13.86 -10.20 -2.40
C SER A 80 12.61 -11.05 -2.19
N VAL A 81 12.62 -12.27 -2.72
CA VAL A 81 11.59 -13.26 -2.44
C VAL A 81 12.24 -14.47 -1.79
N SER A 82 11.81 -14.82 -0.59
CA SER A 82 12.23 -16.04 0.12
C SER A 82 11.08 -16.57 0.96
N GLY A 83 10.88 -17.90 1.00
CA GLY A 83 9.86 -18.52 1.86
C GLY A 83 8.42 -18.01 1.64
N GLY A 84 8.10 -17.54 0.43
CA GLY A 84 6.78 -16.94 0.13
C GLY A 84 6.59 -15.53 0.67
N ILE A 85 7.67 -14.82 1.03
CA ILE A 85 7.66 -13.40 1.43
C ILE A 85 8.38 -12.60 0.35
N GLY A 86 7.65 -11.80 -0.41
CA GLY A 86 8.19 -10.83 -1.36
C GLY A 86 8.31 -9.46 -0.69
N VAL A 87 9.53 -9.00 -0.44
CA VAL A 87 9.81 -7.65 0.05
C VAL A 87 10.60 -6.91 -1.02
N ALA A 88 10.09 -5.75 -1.43
CA ALA A 88 10.84 -4.78 -2.21
C ALA A 88 10.88 -3.48 -1.43
N ASN A 89 12.00 -3.23 -0.76
CA ASN A 89 12.23 -1.96 -0.08
C ASN A 89 12.93 -0.99 -1.02
N ALA A 90 12.31 0.15 -1.24
CA ALA A 90 12.95 1.34 -1.78
C ALA A 90 14.16 1.76 -0.92
N ARG A 91 15.29 2.08 -1.58
CA ARG A 91 16.40 2.77 -0.90
C ARG A 91 16.15 4.28 -0.94
N GLY A 92 15.80 4.86 0.22
CA GLY A 92 15.66 6.30 0.39
C GLY A 92 14.25 6.85 0.13
N TRP A 93 14.12 8.17 0.24
CA TRP A 93 12.86 8.89 0.10
C TRP A 93 12.67 9.44 -1.31
N ILE A 94 11.42 9.58 -1.72
CA ILE A 94 11.04 10.14 -3.02
C ILE A 94 9.97 11.22 -2.88
N ARG A 95 9.97 12.14 -3.85
CA ARG A 95 8.92 13.14 -4.05
C ARG A 95 7.89 12.61 -5.06
N GLY A 96 6.75 13.27 -5.11
CA GLY A 96 5.71 13.00 -6.11
C GLY A 96 4.39 12.52 -5.51
N ALA A 97 4.20 12.64 -4.19
CA ALA A 97 2.90 12.48 -3.56
C ALA A 97 2.42 13.82 -2.99
N SER A 98 1.12 14.03 -2.93
CA SER A 98 0.48 15.22 -2.37
C SER A 98 -0.80 14.85 -1.65
N PHE A 99 -1.13 15.65 -0.64
CA PHE A 99 -2.44 15.66 0.00
C PHE A 99 -3.16 16.94 -0.40
N GLY A 100 -4.44 16.85 -0.73
CA GLY A 100 -5.33 17.98 -0.96
C GLY A 100 -6.54 17.89 -0.05
N SER A 101 -6.96 19.01 0.52
CA SER A 101 -8.23 19.11 1.25
C SER A 101 -8.95 20.38 0.84
N ARG A 102 -10.22 20.27 0.49
CA ARG A 102 -11.05 21.42 0.10
C ARG A 102 -12.52 21.20 0.40
N ILE A 103 -13.22 22.30 0.64
CA ILE A 103 -14.69 22.33 0.72
C ILE A 103 -15.24 22.55 -0.69
N THR A 104 -16.20 21.73 -1.11
CA THR A 104 -16.81 21.80 -2.47
C THR A 104 -18.29 22.20 -2.46
N GLY A 105 -18.97 22.06 -1.32
CA GLY A 105 -20.30 22.60 -1.06
C GLY A 105 -20.30 23.19 0.35
N TYR A 106 -21.00 24.30 0.56
CA TYR A 106 -21.11 24.98 1.85
C TYR A 106 -22.39 25.79 1.87
N ASP A 107 -23.23 25.53 2.87
CA ASP A 107 -24.44 26.27 3.16
C ASP A 107 -24.48 26.52 4.67
N GLU A 108 -25.02 27.67 5.07
CA GLU A 108 -25.20 28.00 6.48
C GLU A 108 -26.52 28.71 6.72
N ARG A 109 -27.08 28.48 7.91
CA ARG A 109 -28.20 29.24 8.45
C ARG A 109 -27.73 29.78 9.78
N ASN A 110 -27.63 31.10 9.88
CA ASN A 110 -27.02 31.74 11.04
C ASN A 110 -27.99 32.61 11.83
N PHE A 111 -29.26 32.64 11.42
CA PHE A 111 -30.30 33.50 11.97
C PHE A 111 -31.61 32.75 12.13
N CYS A 112 -32.24 32.88 13.30
CA CYS A 112 -33.67 32.65 13.44
C CYS A 112 -34.29 33.70 14.37
N ALA A 113 -35.28 34.43 13.88
CA ALA A 113 -36.00 35.41 14.68
C ALA A 113 -36.64 34.74 15.91
N PRO A 114 -36.64 35.41 17.09
CA PRO A 114 -36.24 36.79 17.34
C PRO A 114 -34.75 36.99 17.65
N TYR A 115 -33.92 35.94 17.57
CA TYR A 115 -32.50 36.03 17.92
C TYR A 115 -31.69 36.73 16.85
N GLU A 116 -30.65 37.46 17.24
CA GLU A 116 -29.73 38.09 16.30
C GLU A 116 -28.91 37.04 15.53
N PRO A 117 -28.48 37.34 14.29
CA PRO A 117 -27.59 36.45 13.55
C PRO A 117 -26.28 36.20 14.29
N ILE A 118 -25.82 34.96 14.32
CA ILE A 118 -24.54 34.56 14.91
C ILE A 118 -23.50 34.39 13.79
N GLU A 119 -22.25 34.78 14.01
CA GLU A 119 -21.19 34.47 13.05
C GLU A 119 -20.73 33.01 13.23
N LEU A 120 -20.85 32.22 12.16
CA LEU A 120 -20.41 30.83 12.16
C LEU A 120 -19.09 30.70 11.37
N THR A 121 -18.14 29.94 11.91
CA THR A 121 -16.79 29.86 11.32
C THR A 121 -16.74 28.79 10.25
N ARG A 122 -16.46 29.19 8.99
CA ARG A 122 -16.20 28.23 7.91
C ARG A 122 -14.89 27.47 8.14
N PRO A 123 -14.87 26.13 7.99
CA PRO A 123 -13.63 25.36 8.18
C PRO A 123 -12.53 25.72 7.18
N ALA A 124 -11.28 25.77 7.66
CA ALA A 124 -10.10 26.08 6.86
C ALA A 124 -9.33 24.80 6.48
N CYS A 125 -9.52 24.34 5.25
CA CYS A 125 -8.86 23.14 4.73
C CYS A 125 -7.60 23.50 3.92
N SER A 126 -6.57 22.65 3.99
CA SER A 126 -5.29 22.90 3.31
C SER A 126 -4.83 21.70 2.49
N GLY A 127 -4.03 21.98 1.46
CA GLY A 127 -3.34 20.97 0.66
C GLY A 127 -1.84 21.22 0.68
N PHE A 128 -1.05 20.16 0.56
CA PHE A 128 0.40 20.23 0.58
C PHE A 128 1.06 19.07 -0.18
N ALA A 129 2.18 19.37 -0.82
CA ALA A 129 3.05 18.35 -1.39
C ALA A 129 3.77 17.59 -0.26
N LEU A 130 3.94 16.28 -0.41
CA LEU A 130 4.66 15.45 0.54
C LEU A 130 6.16 15.46 0.18
N PRO A 131 7.03 16.07 1.01
CA PRO A 131 8.44 16.23 0.67
C PRO A 131 9.19 14.91 0.67
N ARG A 132 8.73 13.93 1.48
CA ARG A 132 9.33 12.61 1.60
C ARG A 132 8.26 11.52 1.71
N SER A 133 8.24 10.67 0.70
CA SER A 133 7.42 9.46 0.66
C SER A 133 8.31 8.23 0.46
N GLN A 134 7.77 7.06 0.79
CA GLN A 134 8.37 5.76 0.55
C GLN A 134 7.39 4.88 -0.22
N ILE A 135 7.92 4.07 -1.15
CA ILE A 135 7.14 3.04 -1.82
C ILE A 135 7.81 1.68 -1.66
N GLY A 136 7.02 0.62 -1.61
CA GLY A 136 7.56 -0.73 -1.56
C GLY A 136 6.54 -1.77 -1.97
N ILE A 137 7.02 -3.00 -2.15
CA ILE A 137 6.17 -4.19 -2.25
C ILE A 137 6.36 -5.00 -0.97
N THR A 138 5.25 -5.44 -0.39
CA THR A 138 5.22 -6.34 0.76
C THR A 138 4.31 -7.51 0.45
N THR A 139 4.26 -8.51 1.33
CA THR A 139 3.20 -9.52 1.33
C THR A 139 2.09 -9.11 2.28
N SER A 140 0.85 -9.10 1.80
CA SER A 140 -0.32 -8.75 2.59
C SER A 140 -1.27 -9.94 2.73
N GLY A 141 -1.45 -10.44 3.95
CA GLY A 141 -2.45 -11.47 4.26
C GLY A 141 -2.44 -12.70 3.33
N LEU A 142 -3.57 -13.40 3.31
CA LEU A 142 -3.86 -14.50 2.39
C LEU A 142 -4.92 -14.01 1.39
N ALA A 143 -4.77 -14.38 0.12
CA ALA A 143 -5.82 -14.26 -0.89
C ALA A 143 -6.99 -15.20 -0.53
N GLY A 144 -8.12 -15.06 -1.22
CA GLY A 144 -9.30 -15.91 -1.00
C GLY A 144 -9.04 -17.41 -1.17
N ASP A 145 -7.95 -17.79 -1.85
CA ASP A 145 -7.46 -19.16 -2.02
C ASP A 145 -6.44 -19.61 -0.95
N GLY A 146 -6.25 -18.82 0.11
CA GLY A 146 -5.34 -19.12 1.21
C GLY A 146 -3.85 -18.86 0.90
N ARG A 147 -3.51 -18.25 -0.25
CA ARG A 147 -2.10 -18.00 -0.63
C ARG A 147 -1.68 -16.57 -0.36
N ARG A 148 -0.40 -16.35 -0.01
CA ARG A 148 0.13 -14.98 0.17
C ARG A 148 0.09 -14.19 -1.14
N GLN A 149 -0.40 -12.97 -1.05
CA GLN A 149 -0.42 -12.01 -2.15
C GLN A 149 0.55 -10.85 -1.91
N LEU A 150 1.00 -10.24 -2.99
CA LEU A 150 1.79 -9.01 -2.98
C LEU A 150 0.87 -7.82 -2.75
N ALA A 151 1.34 -6.84 -2.00
CA ALA A 151 0.74 -5.51 -1.85
C ALA A 151 1.76 -4.44 -2.17
N VAL A 152 1.28 -3.31 -2.68
CA VAL A 152 2.05 -2.07 -2.72
C VAL A 152 1.83 -1.32 -1.42
N ARG A 153 2.90 -0.76 -0.86
CA ARG A 153 2.83 0.19 0.26
C ARG A 153 3.34 1.54 -0.22
N ILE A 154 2.60 2.60 0.09
CA ILE A 154 2.95 4.00 -0.09
C ILE A 154 2.92 4.61 1.31
N GLY A 155 4.05 5.06 1.81
CA GLY A 155 4.17 5.63 3.16
C GLY A 155 4.57 7.09 3.09
N ARG A 156 3.94 7.93 3.91
CA ARG A 156 4.42 9.27 4.19
C ARG A 156 5.41 9.22 5.35
N VAL A 157 6.54 9.90 5.21
CA VAL A 157 7.57 9.94 6.25
C VAL A 157 7.45 11.19 7.12
N GLU A 158 7.40 12.37 6.50
CA GLU A 158 7.37 13.66 7.20
C GLU A 158 6.55 14.71 6.43
N GLY A 159 6.57 15.96 6.89
CA GLY A 159 6.00 17.11 6.18
C GLY A 159 4.88 17.81 6.97
N PRO A 160 4.26 18.84 6.38
CA PRO A 160 3.17 19.61 7.01
C PRO A 160 1.94 18.74 7.26
N THR A 161 1.17 19.03 8.30
CA THR A 161 -0.02 18.27 8.67
C THR A 161 -1.26 19.14 8.53
N GLN A 162 -2.38 18.53 8.16
CA GLN A 162 -3.68 19.18 8.31
C GLN A 162 -3.95 19.24 9.82
N ARG A 163 -4.16 20.42 10.40
CA ARG A 163 -4.56 20.51 11.82
C ARG A 163 -5.87 19.75 12.03
N GLY A 164 -6.00 19.08 13.18
CA GLY A 164 -7.22 18.34 13.56
C GLY A 164 -8.44 19.26 13.65
N GLY A 165 -9.62 18.71 13.30
CA GLY A 165 -10.89 19.43 13.20
C GLY A 165 -11.68 19.01 11.96
N ASP A 166 -12.58 19.86 11.48
CA ASP A 166 -13.56 19.56 10.41
C ASP A 166 -12.97 19.35 9.00
N CYS A 167 -11.68 19.60 8.83
CA CYS A 167 -10.95 19.33 7.57
C CYS A 167 -10.07 18.08 7.64
N ALA A 168 -10.09 17.33 8.75
CA ALA A 168 -9.37 16.07 8.85
C ALA A 168 -10.05 14.97 8.03
N THR A 169 -9.25 14.09 7.42
CA THR A 169 -9.81 12.91 6.75
C THR A 169 -10.32 11.92 7.80
N PRO A 170 -11.53 11.36 7.62
CA PRO A 170 -12.06 10.32 8.48
C PRO A 170 -11.21 9.05 8.43
N ASP A 171 -11.34 8.22 9.45
CA ASP A 171 -10.75 6.89 9.46
C ASP A 171 -11.40 6.04 8.35
N MET A 172 -10.56 5.32 7.60
CA MET A 172 -11.01 4.44 6.54
C MET A 172 -10.72 2.99 6.91
N ARG A 173 -11.72 2.12 6.76
CA ARG A 173 -11.65 0.69 7.04
C ARG A 173 -11.72 -0.08 5.73
N GLY A 174 -10.69 -0.89 5.50
CA GLY A 174 -10.63 -1.79 4.37
C GLY A 174 -11.39 -3.09 4.66
N ARG A 175 -12.31 -3.47 3.78
CA ARG A 175 -12.96 -4.79 3.79
C ARG A 175 -12.11 -5.86 3.10
N THR A 176 -11.25 -5.44 2.16
CA THR A 176 -10.30 -6.35 1.51
C THR A 176 -9.14 -6.67 2.45
N PRO A 177 -8.78 -7.95 2.67
CA PRO A 177 -7.65 -8.31 3.52
C PRO A 177 -6.34 -7.64 3.11
N GLY A 178 -5.68 -6.99 4.07
CA GLY A 178 -4.41 -6.29 3.85
C GLY A 178 -4.53 -4.90 3.21
N LEU A 179 -5.76 -4.41 2.97
CA LEU A 179 -6.01 -3.03 2.56
C LEU A 179 -5.86 -2.10 3.77
N VAL A 180 -4.97 -1.12 3.66
CA VAL A 180 -4.80 -0.02 4.61
C VAL A 180 -4.93 1.27 3.84
N LEU A 181 -5.73 2.22 4.31
CA LEU A 181 -6.00 3.46 3.61
C LEU A 181 -5.75 4.66 4.52
N SER A 182 -5.16 5.70 3.93
CA SER A 182 -5.04 7.02 4.52
C SER A 182 -4.93 8.04 3.39
N ALA A 183 -5.50 9.23 3.58
CA ALA A 183 -5.26 10.34 2.67
C ALA A 183 -3.87 10.99 2.89
N LEU A 184 -2.99 10.39 3.68
CA LEU A 184 -1.63 10.87 3.95
C LEU A 184 -1.60 12.24 4.64
N GLN A 185 -2.66 12.57 5.39
CA GLN A 185 -2.83 13.85 6.09
C GLN A 185 -1.89 14.00 7.30
N TRP A 186 -1.38 12.88 7.85
CA TRP A 186 -0.45 12.82 8.98
C TRP A 186 0.89 12.14 8.62
N PRO A 187 2.01 12.42 9.32
CA PRO A 187 3.25 11.66 9.18
C PRO A 187 3.02 10.20 9.60
N ALA A 188 3.85 9.28 9.08
CA ALA A 188 3.70 7.82 9.24
C ALA A 188 2.42 7.20 8.64
N ALA A 189 1.49 8.01 8.15
CA ALA A 189 0.32 7.52 7.45
C ALA A 189 0.72 6.76 6.17
N SER A 190 -0.04 5.72 5.84
CA SER A 190 0.28 4.87 4.70
C SER A 190 -0.96 4.34 4.00
N ILE A 191 -0.78 4.07 2.72
CA ILE A 191 -1.72 3.35 1.86
C ILE A 191 -1.06 2.01 1.54
N THR A 192 -1.73 0.91 1.87
CA THR A 192 -1.31 -0.44 1.47
C THR A 192 -2.43 -1.06 0.65
N VAL A 193 -2.15 -1.44 -0.59
CA VAL A 193 -3.16 -2.02 -1.48
C VAL A 193 -2.71 -3.40 -1.95
N PRO A 194 -3.50 -4.46 -1.71
CA PRO A 194 -3.23 -5.79 -2.26
C PRO A 194 -3.33 -5.73 -3.79
N LEU A 195 -2.40 -6.38 -4.48
CA LEU A 195 -2.28 -6.30 -5.94
C LEU A 195 -2.91 -7.49 -6.67
N ASP A 196 -3.58 -8.38 -5.95
CA ASP A 196 -4.07 -9.68 -6.45
C ASP A 196 -2.98 -10.39 -7.30
N LEU A 197 -1.75 -10.33 -6.79
CA LEU A 197 -0.58 -10.91 -7.40
C LEU A 197 -0.01 -11.93 -6.45
N ARG A 198 0.18 -13.15 -6.92
CA ARG A 198 0.88 -14.17 -6.16
C ARG A 198 2.36 -13.83 -6.06
N VAL A 199 2.96 -14.19 -4.93
CA VAL A 199 4.41 -14.07 -4.72
C VAL A 199 5.21 -14.79 -5.80
N SER A 200 4.67 -15.89 -6.35
CA SER A 200 5.28 -16.63 -7.47
C SER A 200 5.47 -15.79 -8.72
N SER A 201 4.62 -14.78 -8.98
CA SER A 201 4.77 -13.88 -10.12
C SER A 201 6.03 -13.03 -10.02
N ALA A 202 6.44 -12.64 -8.80
CA ALA A 202 7.72 -11.96 -8.58
C ALA A 202 8.91 -12.94 -8.72
N LEU A 203 8.79 -14.19 -8.25
CA LEU A 203 9.83 -15.20 -8.41
C LEU A 203 10.18 -15.47 -9.88
N THR A 204 9.17 -15.56 -10.75
CA THR A 204 9.35 -15.92 -12.16
C THR A 204 9.47 -14.71 -13.09
N LEU A 205 9.62 -13.49 -12.55
CA LEU A 205 9.71 -12.29 -13.39
C LEU A 205 11.03 -12.27 -14.17
N GLY A 206 10.95 -12.40 -15.49
CA GLY A 206 12.12 -12.40 -16.38
C GLY A 206 12.85 -11.03 -16.44
N ARG A 207 14.13 -11.03 -16.84
CA ARG A 207 14.90 -9.79 -17.03
C ARG A 207 14.22 -8.86 -18.04
N ALA A 208 14.21 -7.56 -17.76
CA ALA A 208 13.53 -6.52 -18.55
C ALA A 208 12.01 -6.69 -18.71
N LYS A 209 11.39 -7.70 -18.08
CA LYS A 209 9.93 -7.89 -18.05
C LYS A 209 9.30 -7.07 -16.93
N LYS A 210 8.00 -6.83 -17.06
CA LYS A 210 7.22 -6.02 -16.12
C LYS A 210 5.94 -6.73 -15.68
N LEU A 211 5.57 -6.52 -14.41
CA LEU A 211 4.25 -6.81 -13.86
C LEU A 211 3.50 -5.49 -13.74
N ILE A 212 2.27 -5.43 -14.24
CA ILE A 212 1.41 -4.25 -14.14
C ILE A 212 0.12 -4.65 -13.45
N ARG A 213 -0.33 -3.85 -12.50
CA ARG A 213 -1.65 -3.97 -11.87
C ARG A 213 -2.33 -2.63 -11.74
N VAL A 214 -3.64 -2.64 -11.90
CA VAL A 214 -4.52 -1.49 -11.69
C VAL A 214 -5.55 -1.91 -10.64
N MET A 215 -5.50 -1.24 -9.49
CA MET A 215 -6.40 -1.48 -8.37
C MET A 215 -7.36 -0.32 -8.22
N ARG A 216 -8.66 -0.63 -8.16
CA ARG A 216 -9.74 0.32 -7.89
C ARG A 216 -10.11 0.24 -6.41
N LEU A 217 -10.23 1.40 -5.76
CA LEU A 217 -10.56 1.55 -4.34
C LEU A 217 -11.92 2.22 -4.15
N VAL A 218 -12.97 1.46 -3.86
CA VAL A 218 -14.34 1.98 -3.81
C VAL A 218 -15.11 1.49 -2.59
N GLY A 219 -15.94 2.37 -2.03
CA GLY A 219 -16.89 2.03 -0.99
C GLY A 219 -17.12 3.20 -0.04
N THR A 220 -17.95 2.98 0.97
CA THR A 220 -18.04 3.89 2.12
C THR A 220 -16.74 3.83 2.92
N CYS A 221 -16.47 4.86 3.72
CA CYS A 221 -15.24 4.89 4.53
C CYS A 221 -15.13 3.73 5.52
N ASP A 222 -16.26 3.14 5.95
CA ASP A 222 -16.26 1.94 6.81
C ASP A 222 -16.11 0.61 6.07
N ALA A 223 -16.23 0.60 4.75
CA ALA A 223 -16.27 -0.63 3.96
C ALA A 223 -15.62 -0.46 2.58
N VAL A 224 -14.39 0.07 2.54
CA VAL A 224 -13.66 0.25 1.28
C VAL A 224 -13.17 -1.10 0.74
N THR A 225 -13.37 -1.33 -0.53
CA THR A 225 -12.93 -2.53 -1.24
C THR A 225 -11.84 -2.20 -2.26
N ALA A 226 -10.86 -3.09 -2.39
CA ALA A 226 -9.89 -3.08 -3.47
C ALA A 226 -10.25 -4.16 -4.50
N THR A 227 -10.50 -3.75 -5.74
CA THR A 227 -10.86 -4.65 -6.85
C THR A 227 -9.99 -4.41 -8.07
N HIS A 228 -9.87 -5.42 -8.92
CA HIS A 228 -9.23 -5.29 -10.22
C HIS A 228 -10.26 -4.83 -11.26
N GLY A 229 -9.97 -3.80 -12.07
CA GLY A 229 -10.84 -3.44 -13.20
C GLY A 229 -10.99 -1.95 -13.49
N ARG A 230 -11.94 -1.63 -14.39
CA ARG A 230 -12.27 -0.27 -14.86
C ARG A 230 -13.21 0.45 -13.88
N ARG A 231 -13.22 1.79 -13.98
CA ARG A 231 -14.05 2.71 -13.21
C ARG A 231 -15.53 2.33 -13.33
N VAL A 232 -16.12 1.85 -12.23
CA VAL A 232 -17.58 1.86 -12.06
C VAL A 232 -17.95 3.28 -11.65
N SER A 233 -18.94 3.86 -12.33
CA SER A 233 -19.47 5.18 -12.01
C SER A 233 -19.85 5.25 -10.53
N SER A 234 -19.35 6.28 -9.84
CA SER A 234 -19.77 6.57 -8.47
C SER A 234 -21.28 6.81 -8.48
N PRO A 235 -22.07 6.15 -7.63
CA PRO A 235 -23.47 6.47 -7.47
C PRO A 235 -23.54 7.81 -6.73
N PHE A 236 -23.62 8.92 -7.48
CA PHE A 236 -23.81 10.24 -6.91
C PHE A 236 -25.29 10.41 -6.56
N ASN A 237 -25.69 9.90 -5.40
CA ASN A 237 -26.85 10.46 -4.69
C ASN A 237 -26.36 11.69 -3.89
N PRO A 238 -27.23 12.65 -3.54
CA PRO A 238 -26.87 13.67 -2.56
C PRO A 238 -26.40 12.98 -1.27
N LEU A 239 -25.26 13.45 -0.73
CA LEU A 239 -24.68 12.93 0.51
C LEU A 239 -25.43 13.55 1.70
N GLU A 240 -25.82 12.72 2.66
CA GLU A 240 -26.39 13.14 3.94
C GLU A 240 -25.28 13.36 4.97
N ASP A 241 -25.57 14.03 6.09
CA ASP A 241 -24.56 14.23 7.14
C ASP A 241 -23.93 12.91 7.59
N GLY A 242 -22.61 12.91 7.78
CA GLY A 242 -21.85 11.72 8.15
C GLY A 242 -21.55 10.77 6.98
N ASP A 243 -22.20 10.92 5.83
CA ASP A 243 -21.88 10.11 4.66
C ASP A 243 -20.43 10.32 4.25
N CYS A 244 -19.74 9.20 4.04
CA CYS A 244 -18.33 9.19 3.71
C CYS A 244 -18.03 8.15 2.65
N TYR A 245 -17.39 8.57 1.56
CA TYR A 245 -17.14 7.75 0.40
C TYR A 245 -15.70 7.85 -0.09
N VAL A 246 -15.15 6.71 -0.51
CA VAL A 246 -13.80 6.60 -1.08
C VAL A 246 -13.90 6.20 -2.55
N ASP A 247 -13.21 6.95 -3.40
CA ASP A 247 -12.95 6.64 -4.81
C ASP A 247 -11.44 6.73 -5.05
N GLY A 248 -10.88 5.93 -5.93
CA GLY A 248 -9.45 5.91 -6.18
C GLY A 248 -9.04 4.84 -7.15
N THR A 249 -7.93 5.09 -7.83
CA THR A 249 -7.28 4.15 -8.74
C THR A 249 -5.79 4.20 -8.51
N ILE A 250 -5.17 3.03 -8.33
CA ILE A 250 -3.73 2.87 -8.11
C ILE A 250 -3.17 1.97 -9.20
N ASN A 251 -2.26 2.50 -9.99
CA ASN A 251 -1.50 1.77 -10.99
C ASN A 251 -0.13 1.42 -10.43
N VAL A 252 0.26 0.16 -10.53
CA VAL A 252 1.55 -0.34 -10.05
C VAL A 252 2.26 -1.05 -11.19
N GLU A 253 3.47 -0.63 -11.49
CA GLU A 253 4.39 -1.31 -12.42
C GLU A 253 5.66 -1.73 -11.67
N LEU A 254 5.97 -3.03 -11.69
CA LEU A 254 7.23 -3.59 -11.23
C LEU A 254 8.00 -4.16 -12.42
N LYS A 255 9.10 -3.52 -12.80
CA LYS A 255 9.96 -3.92 -13.93
C LYS A 255 11.29 -4.46 -13.42
N ARG A 256 11.62 -5.72 -13.72
CA ARG A 256 12.95 -6.27 -13.43
C ARG A 256 13.99 -5.61 -14.33
N LEU A 257 15.08 -5.13 -13.74
CA LEU A 257 16.19 -4.52 -14.50
C LEU A 257 17.07 -5.60 -15.13
N ARG A 258 17.91 -5.20 -16.09
CA ARG A 258 18.84 -6.11 -16.78
C ARG A 258 19.95 -6.55 -15.83
#